data_AF-A0AA88IPX1-F1
#
_entry.id   AF-A0AA88IPX1-F1
#
_cell.length_a   1.000
_cell.length_b   1.000
_cell.length_c   1.000
_cell.angle_alpha   90.00
_cell.angle_beta   90.00
_cell.angle_gamma   90.00
#
_symmetry.space_group_name_H-M   'P 1'
#
loop_
_entity.id
_entity.type
_entity.pdbx_description
1 polymer ?
#
loop_
_entity_poly.entity_id
_entity_poly.type
_entity_poly.pdbx_seq_one_letter_code
_entity_poly.pdbx_strand_id
1 'polypeptide(L)'
;MYLKCLLLCQLMTFLLVEDSQALSCIPCSMRMCPSDLRCPGGKVRETCDCCLKCAMVEGETCGGLYNYLGICDEGLECVKEEPTKFSKGVCHETFLAKLKRLRK
;
A
#
# COMPACT_ATOMS: atom_id res chain seq x y z
N MET A 1 -20.53 -20.41 -38.73
CA MET A 1 -19.55 -19.32 -38.51
C MET A 1 -19.65 -18.76 -37.08
N TYR A 2 -20.84 -18.35 -36.63
CA TYR A 2 -21.07 -17.82 -35.28
C TYR A 2 -20.74 -18.77 -34.12
N LEU A 3 -21.03 -20.07 -34.24
CA LEU A 3 -20.70 -21.05 -33.20
C LEU A 3 -19.19 -21.19 -32.96
N LYS A 4 -18.37 -21.09 -34.02
CA LYS A 4 -16.91 -21.10 -33.90
C LYS A 4 -16.40 -19.81 -33.26
N CYS A 5 -16.96 -18.64 -33.61
CA CYS A 5 -16.64 -17.39 -32.92
C CYS A 5 -17.03 -17.42 -31.44
N LEU A 6 -18.19 -17.97 -31.08
CA LEU A 6 -18.62 -18.10 -29.69
C LEU A 6 -17.67 -19.00 -28.88
N LEU A 7 -17.26 -20.14 -29.44
CA LEU A 7 -16.29 -21.05 -28.81
C LEU A 7 -14.92 -20.40 -28.65
N LEU A 8 -14.46 -19.64 -29.65
CA LEU A 8 -13.21 -18.88 -29.58
C LEU A 8 -13.28 -17.77 -28.52
N CYS A 9 -14.40 -17.04 -28.44
CA CYS A 9 -14.61 -16.03 -27.39
C CYS A 9 -14.63 -16.66 -26.00
N GLN A 10 -15.29 -17.80 -25.81
CA GLN A 10 -15.29 -18.51 -24.52
C GLN A 10 -13.87 -18.99 -24.14
N LEU A 11 -13.12 -19.56 -25.08
CA LEU A 11 -11.73 -19.96 -24.83
C LEU A 11 -10.85 -18.75 -24.44
N MET A 12 -11.00 -17.62 -25.13
CA MET A 12 -10.29 -16.39 -24.79
C MET A 12 -10.66 -15.87 -23.39
N THR A 13 -11.92 -15.93 -22.99
CA THR A 13 -12.31 -15.54 -21.63
C THR A 13 -11.74 -16.47 -20.56
N PHE A 14 -11.69 -17.79 -20.81
CA PHE A 14 -11.11 -18.75 -19.87
C PHE A 14 -9.61 -18.53 -19.66
N LEU A 15 -8.86 -18.23 -20.73
CA LEU A 15 -7.42 -17.94 -20.66
C LEU A 15 -7.09 -16.64 -19.90
N LEU A 16 -8.01 -15.66 -19.88
CA LEU A 16 -7.80 -14.39 -19.18
C LEU A 16 -8.08 -14.46 -17.66
N VAL A 17 -8.77 -15.50 -17.19
CA VAL A 17 -9.20 -15.59 -15.78
C VAL A 17 -8.13 -16.22 -14.87
N GLU A 18 -7.16 -16.95 -15.43
CA GLU A 18 -6.13 -17.65 -14.64
C GLU A 18 -5.22 -16.71 -13.83
N ASP A 19 -5.07 -15.44 -14.22
CA ASP A 19 -4.13 -14.49 -13.59
C ASP A 19 -4.77 -13.47 -12.62
N SER A 20 -6.02 -13.69 -12.20
CA SER A 20 -6.68 -12.77 -11.25
C SER A 20 -6.12 -12.83 -9.80
N GLN A 21 -5.22 -13.77 -9.52
CA GLN A 21 -4.56 -13.88 -8.20
C GLN A 21 -3.37 -12.92 -8.02
N ALA A 22 -2.92 -12.22 -9.07
CA ALA A 22 -1.77 -11.31 -8.97
C ALA A 22 -1.99 -10.13 -8.00
N LEU A 23 -3.25 -9.83 -7.63
CA LEU A 23 -3.61 -8.77 -6.69
C LEU A 23 -4.09 -9.26 -5.32
N SER A 24 -4.13 -10.57 -5.06
CA SER A 24 -4.54 -11.10 -3.76
C SER A 24 -3.33 -11.31 -2.84
N CYS A 25 -3.52 -11.05 -1.54
CA CYS A 25 -2.52 -11.33 -0.53
C CYS A 25 -2.49 -12.83 -0.21
N ILE A 26 -1.29 -13.40 -0.08
CA ILE A 26 -1.12 -14.75 0.46
C ILE A 26 -1.49 -14.79 1.95
N PRO A 27 -1.90 -15.95 2.50
CA PRO A 27 -2.16 -16.09 3.93
C PRO A 27 -0.94 -15.67 4.77
N CYS A 28 -1.16 -14.91 5.85
CA CYS A 28 -0.07 -14.42 6.69
C CYS A 28 0.78 -15.54 7.31
N SER A 29 0.22 -16.73 7.54
CA SER A 29 0.94 -17.91 8.01
C SER A 29 2.03 -18.40 7.05
N MET A 30 1.91 -18.05 5.77
CA MET A 30 2.89 -18.40 4.73
C MET A 30 3.91 -17.28 4.48
N ARG A 31 3.76 -16.11 5.13
CA ARG A 31 4.71 -15.00 5.01
C ARG A 31 5.80 -15.10 6.07
N MET A 32 7.04 -14.85 5.67
CA MET A 32 8.15 -14.62 6.60
C MET A 32 8.31 -13.12 6.85
N CYS A 33 8.04 -12.70 8.09
CA CYS A 33 8.22 -11.32 8.51
C CYS A 33 9.62 -11.12 9.12
N PRO A 34 10.25 -9.94 8.91
CA PRO A 34 11.45 -9.56 9.64
C PRO A 34 11.22 -9.53 11.16
N SER A 35 12.10 -10.19 11.92
CA SER A 35 12.02 -10.30 13.39
C SER A 35 12.45 -9.02 14.10
N ASP A 36 13.53 -8.38 13.62
CA ASP A 36 14.22 -7.31 14.34
C ASP A 36 14.25 -6.01 13.54
N LEU A 37 13.08 -5.39 13.37
CA LEU A 37 13.00 -4.04 12.82
C LEU A 37 13.46 -3.00 13.84
N ARG A 38 14.57 -2.32 13.51
CA ARG A 38 14.99 -1.06 14.11
C ARG A 38 14.60 0.08 13.17
N CYS A 39 13.67 0.91 13.60
CA CYS A 39 13.10 1.96 12.77
C CYS A 39 13.49 3.34 13.28
N PRO A 40 13.69 4.32 12.38
CA PRO A 40 13.91 5.71 12.78
C PRO A 40 12.65 6.31 13.45
N GLY A 41 11.47 5.83 13.06
CA GLY A 41 10.18 6.14 13.69
C GLY A 41 9.46 4.89 14.20
N GLY A 42 8.14 4.92 14.18
CA GLY A 42 7.25 3.83 14.51
C GLY A 42 7.24 2.69 13.50
N LYS A 43 6.35 1.74 13.74
CA LYS A 43 6.12 0.57 12.88
C LYS A 43 4.69 0.59 12.37
N VAL A 44 4.54 0.37 11.07
CA VAL A 44 3.25 0.33 10.37
C VAL A 44 3.06 -1.03 9.74
N ARG A 45 1.80 -1.46 9.61
CA ARG A 45 1.49 -2.67 8.86
C ARG A 45 1.60 -2.39 7.37
N GLU A 46 2.16 -3.35 6.63
CA GLU A 46 2.24 -3.26 5.18
C GLU A 46 0.86 -3.44 4.50
N THR A 47 0.80 -3.28 3.18
CA THR A 47 -0.43 -3.39 2.37
C THR A 47 -1.31 -4.62 2.68
N CYS A 48 -0.70 -5.78 2.91
CA CYS A 48 -1.41 -7.03 3.18
C CYS A 48 -1.71 -7.24 4.67
N ASP A 49 -1.39 -6.26 5.51
CA ASP A 49 -1.63 -6.25 6.95
C ASP A 49 -0.96 -7.39 7.76
N CYS A 50 -0.03 -8.16 7.16
CA CYS A 50 0.63 -9.29 7.80
C CYS A 50 1.87 -8.87 8.60
N CYS A 51 2.84 -8.22 7.95
CA CYS A 51 4.10 -7.85 8.58
C CYS A 51 4.15 -6.36 8.95
N LEU A 52 4.96 -6.05 9.96
CA LEU A 52 5.36 -4.69 10.29
C LEU A 52 6.52 -4.24 9.39
N LYS A 53 6.52 -2.96 9.02
CA LYS A 53 7.60 -2.24 8.36
C LYS A 53 7.85 -0.91 9.08
N CYS A 54 8.98 -0.26 8.81
CA CYS A 54 9.20 1.08 9.33
C CYS A 54 8.23 2.06 8.69
N ALA A 55 7.69 2.94 9.53
CA ALA A 55 6.93 4.08 9.06
C ALA A 55 7.87 5.13 8.47
N MET A 56 7.37 5.88 7.48
CA MET A 56 8.08 7.00 6.87
C MET A 56 8.02 8.21 7.80
N VAL A 57 9.16 8.82 8.08
CA VAL A 57 9.27 9.99 8.96
C VAL A 57 9.05 11.30 8.19
N GLU A 58 8.98 12.43 8.91
CA GLU A 58 8.76 13.77 8.32
C GLU A 58 9.73 14.02 7.15
N GLY A 59 9.20 14.46 6.01
CA GLY A 59 9.98 14.76 4.81
C GLY A 59 10.31 13.55 3.93
N GLU A 60 10.01 12.33 4.36
CA GLU A 60 10.21 11.13 3.52
C GLU A 60 9.08 10.95 2.51
N THR A 61 9.40 10.25 1.42
CA THR A 61 8.46 9.90 0.35
C THR A 61 7.42 8.89 0.84
N CYS A 62 6.16 9.07 0.45
CA CYS A 62 5.05 8.18 0.79
C CYS A 62 4.04 8.01 -0.35
N GLY A 63 3.09 7.09 -0.17
CA GLY A 63 1.94 6.92 -1.07
C GLY A 63 2.18 5.93 -2.21
N GLY A 64 1.69 6.28 -3.41
CA GLY A 64 1.62 5.33 -4.53
C GLY A 64 0.52 4.27 -4.36
N LEU A 65 0.31 3.47 -5.41
CA LEU A 65 -0.71 2.42 -5.41
C LEU A 65 -0.47 1.45 -4.23
N TYR A 66 -1.49 1.22 -3.40
CA TYR A 66 -1.37 0.37 -2.22
C TYR A 66 -0.32 0.79 -1.19
N ASN A 67 0.09 2.07 -1.20
CA ASN A 67 1.16 2.62 -0.36
C ASN A 67 2.53 1.95 -0.58
N TYR A 68 2.82 1.49 -1.80
CA TYR A 68 4.10 0.83 -2.11
C TYR A 68 5.32 1.73 -1.87
N LEU A 69 5.15 3.06 -1.92
CA LEU A 69 6.22 4.03 -1.62
C LEU A 69 6.42 4.26 -0.12
N GLY A 70 5.48 3.83 0.73
CA GLY A 70 5.56 4.00 2.18
C GLY A 70 4.30 4.56 2.82
N ILE A 71 4.19 4.33 4.13
CA ILE A 71 3.12 4.80 4.99
C ILE A 71 3.77 5.67 6.07
N CYS A 72 3.25 6.88 6.29
CA CYS A 72 3.81 7.82 7.26
C CYS A 72 3.60 7.37 8.71
N ASP A 73 4.48 7.84 9.59
CA ASP A 73 4.45 7.56 11.03
C ASP A 73 3.29 8.23 11.76
N GLU A 74 3.08 7.87 13.02
CA GLU A 74 2.01 8.43 13.85
C GLU A 74 2.10 9.96 13.94
N GLY A 75 0.98 10.64 13.68
CA GLY A 75 0.90 12.10 13.69
C GLY A 75 1.31 12.77 12.38
N LEU A 76 1.74 12.00 11.38
CA LEU A 76 2.06 12.47 10.03
C LEU A 76 0.95 12.07 9.03
N GLU A 77 0.79 12.88 7.98
CA GLU A 77 -0.07 12.60 6.84
C GLU A 77 0.73 12.62 5.54
N CYS A 78 0.35 11.78 4.57
CA CYS A 78 0.97 11.74 3.26
C CYS A 78 0.35 12.80 2.35
N VAL A 79 1.02 13.94 2.20
CA VAL A 79 0.55 15.04 1.36
C VAL A 79 0.99 14.79 -0.08
N LYS A 80 0.02 14.72 -0.99
CA LYS A 80 0.22 14.39 -2.41
C LYS A 80 -0.05 15.61 -3.27
N GLU A 81 0.70 15.77 -4.36
CA GLU A 81 0.48 16.85 -5.34
C GLU A 81 -0.87 16.69 -6.04
N GLU A 82 -1.24 15.46 -6.37
CA GLU A 82 -2.53 15.13 -6.98
C GLU A 82 -3.27 14.06 -6.17
N PRO A 83 -4.62 14.11 -6.08
CA PRO A 83 -5.42 13.17 -5.29
C PRO A 83 -5.66 11.84 -6.03
N THR A 84 -4.64 11.29 -6.69
CA THR A 84 -4.73 9.98 -7.35
C THR A 84 -4.18 8.87 -6.46
N LYS A 85 -4.60 7.62 -6.72
CA LYS A 85 -4.08 6.44 -6.01
C LYS A 85 -2.61 6.17 -6.33
N PHE A 86 -2.11 6.64 -7.47
CA PHE A 86 -0.73 6.43 -7.90
C PHE A 86 0.21 7.54 -7.46
N SER A 87 -0.35 8.67 -7.01
CA SER A 87 0.42 9.83 -6.64
C SER A 87 1.40 9.53 -5.50
N LYS A 88 2.63 9.96 -5.73
CA LYS A 88 3.66 10.11 -4.71
C LYS A 88 3.32 11.33 -3.84
N GLY A 89 3.68 11.25 -2.57
CA GLY A 89 3.60 12.35 -1.62
C GLY A 89 4.81 12.42 -0.71
N VAL A 90 4.73 13.32 0.25
CA VAL A 90 5.72 13.51 1.31
C VAL A 90 5.01 13.54 2.66
N CYS A 91 5.62 12.93 3.68
CA CYS A 91 5.06 12.91 5.03
C CYS A 91 5.20 14.27 5.71
N HIS A 92 4.09 14.79 6.20
CA HIS A 92 4.03 16.05 6.94
C HIS A 92 3.23 15.96 8.23
N GLU A 93 3.63 16.72 9.24
CA GLU A 93 2.90 16.81 10.50
C GLU A 93 1.46 17.28 10.31
N THR A 94 0.54 16.47 10.82
CA THR A 94 -0.87 16.80 10.88
C THR A 94 -1.12 18.01 11.79
N PHE A 95 -2.18 18.76 11.49
CA PHE A 95 -2.58 19.89 12.34
C PHE A 95 -2.85 19.47 13.80
N LEU A 96 -3.40 18.27 14.02
CA LEU A 96 -3.63 17.73 15.37
C LEU A 96 -2.33 17.46 16.11
N ALA A 97 -1.31 16.91 15.45
CA ALA A 97 0.00 16.71 16.05
C ALA A 97 0.63 18.05 16.46
N LYS A 98 0.53 19.07 15.59
CA LYS A 98 0.98 20.44 15.89
C LYS A 98 0.28 21.03 17.11
N LEU A 99 -1.05 20.95 17.17
CA LEU A 99 -1.84 21.45 18.31
C LEU A 99 -1.49 20.75 19.62
N LYS A 100 -1.27 19.43 19.60
CA LYS A 100 -0.87 18.67 20.80
C LYS A 100 0.47 19.14 21.36
N ARG A 101 1.43 19.49 20.50
CA ARG A 101 2.70 20.09 20.93
C ARG A 101 2.52 21.49 21.52
N LEU A 102 1.67 22.32 20.93
CA LEU A 102 1.42 23.69 21.40
C LEU A 102 0.68 23.77 22.74
N ARG A 103 -0.04 22.71 23.11
CA ARG A 103 -0.76 22.61 24.40
C ARG A 103 0.07 22.02 25.54
N LYS A 104 1.33 21.65 25.29
CA LYS A 104 2.25 21.10 26.28
C LYS A 104 3.27 22.15 26.70
#